data_AF-B5G7L5-F1
#
_entry.id   AF-B5G7L5-F1
#
_cell.length_a   1.000
_cell.length_b   1.000
_cell.length_c   1.000
_cell.angle_alpha   90.00
_cell.angle_beta   90.00
_cell.angle_gamma   90.00
#
_symmetry.space_group_name_H-M   'P 1'
#
loop_
_entity.id
_entity.type
_entity.pdbx_description
1 polymer ?
#
loop_
_entity_poly.entity_id
_entity_poly.type
_entity_poly.pdbx_seq_one_letter_code
_entity_poly.pdbx_strand_id
1 'polypeptide(L)'
;MLSGSVLRRIWDKARENVLPPHVYHSIAGERVYDCRNVCLTSWLNAGIPSATVAYWAGNSVQVLLAVYARCITGREADYKRRAYGTHYHLAA
;
A
#
# COMPACT_ATOMS: atom_id res chain seq x y z
N MET A 1 26.53 5.10 -5.68
CA MET A 1 25.06 4.97 -5.87
C MET A 1 24.73 5.34 -7.31
N LEU A 2 23.79 4.66 -7.97
CA LEU A 2 23.34 5.05 -9.31
C LEU A 2 22.63 6.41 -9.27
N SER A 3 22.75 7.20 -10.34
CA SER A 3 21.97 8.42 -10.46
C SER A 3 20.49 8.10 -10.65
N GLY A 4 19.61 9.02 -10.24
CA GLY A 4 18.16 8.86 -10.42
C GLY A 4 17.75 8.71 -11.89
N SER A 5 18.48 9.34 -12.82
CA SER A 5 18.24 9.20 -14.26
C SER A 5 18.58 7.80 -14.78
N VAL A 6 19.69 7.22 -14.31
CA VAL A 6 20.08 5.85 -14.67
C VAL A 6 19.07 4.84 -14.14
N LEU A 7 18.63 5.00 -12.88
CA LEU A 7 17.60 4.14 -12.29
C LEU A 7 16.29 4.19 -13.07
N ARG A 8 15.81 5.39 -13.43
CA ARG A 8 14.58 5.54 -14.24
C ARG A 8 14.68 4.84 -15.59
N ARG A 9 15.82 4.97 -16.29
CA ARG A 9 16.01 4.35 -17.60
C ARG A 9 16.06 2.82 -17.52
N ILE A 10 16.73 2.28 -16.50
CA ILE A 10 16.78 0.82 -16.29
C ILE A 10 15.38 0.30 -15.93
N TRP A 11 14.64 1.03 -15.10
CA TRP A 11 13.27 0.68 -14.73
C TRP A 11 12.34 0.63 -15.94
N ASP A 12 12.37 1.66 -16.78
CA ASP A 12 11.53 1.71 -17.98
C ASP A 12 11.80 0.54 -18.93
N LYS A 13 13.07 0.21 -19.17
CA LYS A 13 13.45 -0.97 -19.94
C LYS A 13 12.95 -2.26 -19.29
N ALA A 14 13.06 -2.40 -17.97
CA ALA A 14 12.57 -3.59 -17.28
C ALA A 14 11.04 -3.73 -17.44
N ARG A 15 10.29 -2.62 -17.35
CA ARG A 15 8.85 -2.60 -17.59
C ARG A 15 8.51 -3.04 -19.02
N GLU A 16 9.19 -2.49 -20.03
CA GLU A 16 8.96 -2.83 -21.44
C GLU A 16 9.18 -4.33 -21.71
N ASN A 17 10.16 -4.95 -21.05
CA ASN A 17 10.49 -6.36 -21.27
C ASN A 17 9.55 -7.34 -20.55
N VAL A 18 8.86 -6.92 -19.49
CA VAL A 18 8.07 -7.82 -18.61
C VAL A 18 6.57 -7.59 -18.72
N LEU A 19 6.13 -6.35 -18.94
CA LEU A 19 4.72 -5.99 -18.92
C LEU A 19 4.07 -6.18 -20.31
N PRO A 20 2.81 -6.63 -20.37
CA PRO A 20 2.03 -6.58 -21.60
C PRO A 20 1.95 -5.14 -22.14
N PRO A 21 1.89 -4.93 -23.47
CA PRO A 21 1.92 -3.59 -24.07
C PRO A 21 0.87 -2.61 -23.48
N HIS A 22 -0.36 -3.09 -23.29
CA HIS A 22 -1.43 -2.27 -22.71
C HIS A 22 -1.16 -1.84 -21.25
N VAL A 23 -0.42 -2.64 -20.48
CA VAL A 23 -0.04 -2.32 -19.10
C VAL A 23 1.16 -1.37 -19.11
N TYR A 24 2.15 -1.60 -19.97
CA TYR A 24 3.32 -0.73 -20.11
C TYR A 24 2.92 0.72 -20.43
N HIS A 25 1.97 0.90 -21.35
CA HIS A 25 1.43 2.21 -21.73
C HIS A 25 0.45 2.82 -20.70
N SER A 26 0.08 2.08 -19.66
CA SER A 26 -0.73 2.61 -18.56
C SER A 26 0.16 3.27 -17.50
N ILE A 27 -0.48 3.98 -16.57
CA ILE A 27 0.19 4.56 -15.38
C ILE A 27 0.67 3.50 -14.38
N ALA A 28 0.35 2.21 -14.58
CA ALA A 28 0.69 1.15 -13.65
C ALA A 28 2.22 0.94 -13.58
N GLY A 29 2.79 1.24 -12.42
CA GLY A 29 4.21 1.04 -12.16
C GLY A 29 5.13 1.95 -12.98
N GLU A 30 4.61 3.06 -13.54
CA GLU A 30 5.37 4.01 -14.37
C GLU A 30 6.66 4.46 -13.68
N ARG A 31 6.59 4.71 -12.36
CA ARG A 31 7.72 5.12 -11.54
C ARG A 31 8.19 3.96 -10.68
N VAL A 32 9.50 3.91 -10.42
CA VAL A 32 10.08 2.98 -9.42
C VAL A 32 9.37 3.12 -8.06
N TYR A 33 9.00 4.35 -7.69
CA TYR A 33 8.34 4.63 -6.41
C TYR A 33 6.92 4.04 -6.32
N ASP A 34 6.28 3.73 -7.44
CA ASP A 34 4.94 3.12 -7.42
C ASP A 34 4.97 1.71 -6.83
N CYS A 35 6.09 0.99 -6.95
CA CYS A 35 6.27 -0.30 -6.28
C CYS A 35 6.17 -0.16 -4.75
N ARG A 36 6.70 0.93 -4.20
CA ARG A 36 6.59 1.24 -2.78
C ARG A 36 5.15 1.56 -2.39
N ASN A 37 4.46 2.36 -3.21
CA ASN A 37 3.04 2.69 -2.98
C ASN A 37 2.18 1.42 -2.91
N VAL A 38 2.37 0.49 -3.86
CA VAL A 38 1.66 -0.79 -3.91
C VAL A 38 1.99 -1.66 -2.70
N CYS A 39 3.28 -1.82 -2.37
CA CYS A 39 3.71 -2.63 -1.23
C CYS A 39 3.06 -2.16 0.10
N LEU A 40 3.14 -0.86 0.40
CA LEU A 40 2.58 -0.30 1.62
C LEU A 40 1.05 -0.41 1.66
N THR A 41 0.39 -0.13 0.53
CA THR A 41 -1.06 -0.26 0.43
C THR A 41 -1.51 -1.72 0.60
N SER A 42 -0.78 -2.68 0.05
CA SER A 42 -1.07 -4.11 0.20
C SER A 42 -0.92 -4.59 1.64
N TRP A 43 0.16 -4.22 2.35
CA TRP A 43 0.32 -4.55 3.77
C TRP A 43 -0.79 -3.95 4.64
N LEU A 44 -1.12 -2.69 4.39
CA LEU A 44 -2.21 -2.03 5.10
C LEU A 44 -3.55 -2.71 4.85
N ASN A 45 -3.85 -3.14 3.61
CA ASN A 45 -5.07 -3.88 3.26
C ASN A 45 -5.06 -5.35 3.71
N ALA A 46 -3.88 -5.94 3.98
CA ALA A 46 -3.76 -7.30 4.53
C ALA A 46 -4.04 -7.39 6.04
N GLY A 47 -3.95 -6.29 6.78
CA GLY A 47 -4.35 -6.24 8.21
C GLY A 47 -3.24 -5.77 9.12
N ILE A 48 -2.06 -5.54 8.56
CA ILE A 48 -0.86 -5.27 9.33
C ILE A 48 -1.02 -3.91 10.03
N PRO A 49 -0.73 -3.82 11.35
CA PRO A 49 -0.83 -2.57 12.09
C PRO A 49 0.02 -1.46 11.47
N SER A 50 -0.54 -0.25 11.38
CA SER A 50 0.12 0.91 10.76
C SER A 50 1.48 1.25 11.38
N ALA A 51 1.67 1.02 12.67
CA ALA A 51 2.96 1.22 13.33
C ALA A 51 4.04 0.26 12.81
N THR A 52 3.70 -1.01 12.61
CA THR A 52 4.60 -2.02 12.04
C THR A 52 4.95 -1.69 10.59
N VAL A 53 3.94 -1.34 9.78
CA VAL A 53 4.15 -0.94 8.39
C VAL A 53 5.05 0.30 8.31
N ALA A 54 4.82 1.29 9.17
CA ALA A 54 5.61 2.52 9.19
C ALA A 54 7.09 2.24 9.57
N TYR A 55 7.30 1.38 10.56
CA TYR A 55 8.62 0.93 10.97
C TYR A 55 9.38 0.25 9.82
N TRP A 56 8.76 -0.73 9.13
CA TRP A 56 9.38 -1.38 7.97
C TRP A 56 9.61 -0.43 6.80
N ALA A 57 8.72 0.54 6.61
CA ALA A 57 8.86 1.57 5.59
C ALA A 57 9.97 2.59 5.93
N GLY A 58 10.39 2.69 7.19
CA GLY A 58 11.28 3.76 7.66
C GLY A 58 10.62 5.14 7.61
N ASN A 59 9.32 5.22 7.91
CA ASN A 59 8.61 6.51 8.04
C ASN A 59 7.87 6.59 9.40
N SER A 60 7.37 7.77 9.74
CA SER A 60 6.50 7.91 10.91
C SER A 60 5.08 7.42 10.60
N VAL A 61 4.36 6.98 11.63
CA VAL A 61 2.94 6.59 11.50
C VAL A 61 2.10 7.72 10.93
N GLN A 62 2.39 8.97 11.31
CA GLN A 62 1.71 10.14 10.79
C GLN A 62 1.89 10.28 9.27
N VAL A 63 3.13 10.16 8.77
CA VAL A 63 3.41 10.23 7.32
C VAL A 63 2.73 9.08 6.59
N LEU A 64 2.77 7.87 7.15
CA LEU A 64 2.11 6.71 6.56
C LEU A 64 0.61 6.95 6.41
N LEU A 65 -0.07 7.36 7.49
CA LEU A 65 -1.53 7.53 7.47
C LEU A 65 -1.96 8.74 6.63
N ALA A 66 -1.19 9.83 6.63
CA ALA A 66 -1.47 10.99 5.79
C ALA A 66 -1.51 10.65 4.29
N VAL A 67 -0.69 9.70 3.85
CA VAL A 67 -0.59 9.31 2.44
C VAL A 67 -1.53 8.14 2.10
N TYR A 68 -1.58 7.11 2.96
CA TYR A 68 -2.15 5.81 2.59
C TYR A 68 -3.48 5.45 3.25
N ALA A 69 -3.98 6.23 4.22
CA ALA A 69 -5.23 5.89 4.92
C ALA A 69 -6.42 5.75 3.94
N ARG A 70 -6.48 6.61 2.91
CA ARG A 70 -7.51 6.57 1.87
C ARG A 70 -7.51 5.30 1.02
N CYS A 71 -6.42 4.53 1.04
CA CYS A 71 -6.27 3.31 0.26
C CYS A 71 -6.67 2.05 1.05
N ILE A 72 -7.04 2.19 2.33
CA ILE A 72 -7.52 1.07 3.17
C ILE A 72 -9.01 0.88 2.89
N THR A 73 -9.39 -0.29 2.39
CA THR A 73 -10.78 -0.55 1.95
C THR A 73 -11.31 -1.87 2.50
N GLY A 74 -12.63 -2.09 2.43
CA GLY A 74 -13.25 -3.40 2.71
C GLY A 74 -13.31 -3.82 4.19
N ARG A 75 -13.01 -2.93 5.14
CA ARG A 75 -12.92 -3.29 6.58
C ARG A 75 -14.04 -2.80 7.47
N GLU A 76 -14.92 -1.95 6.94
CA GLU A 76 -15.94 -1.30 7.76
C GLU A 76 -16.86 -2.31 8.46
N ALA A 77 -17.28 -3.37 7.78
CA ALA A 77 -18.14 -4.41 8.35
C ALA A 77 -17.46 -5.17 9.51
N ASP A 78 -16.17 -5.49 9.37
CA ASP A 78 -15.39 -6.15 10.43
C ASP A 78 -15.18 -5.20 11.63
N TYR A 79 -14.87 -3.92 11.36
CA TYR A 79 -14.75 -2.92 12.42
C TYR A 79 -16.05 -2.75 13.19
N LYS A 80 -17.19 -2.64 12.49
CA LYS A 80 -18.52 -2.59 13.09
C LYS A 80 -18.81 -3.83 13.92
N ARG A 81 -18.48 -5.04 13.42
CA ARG A 81 -18.64 -6.29 14.18
C ARG A 81 -17.84 -6.28 15.48
N ARG A 82 -16.58 -5.84 15.45
CA ARG A 82 -15.73 -5.81 16.65
C ARG A 82 -16.15 -4.74 17.65
N ALA A 83 -16.58 -3.57 17.16
CA ALA A 83 -17.01 -2.46 17.99
C ALA A 83 -18.35 -2.74 18.69
N TYR A 84 -19.31 -3.34 17.96
CA TYR A 84 -20.69 -3.49 18.45
C TYR A 84 -21.04 -4.93 18.86
N GLY A 85 -20.27 -5.93 18.45
CA GLY A 85 -20.55 -7.35 18.73
C GLY A 85 -20.44 -7.74 20.21
N THR A 86 -19.73 -6.94 21.02
CA THR A 86 -19.57 -7.18 22.47
C THR A 86 -20.81 -6.76 23.27
N HIS A 87 -21.67 -5.90 22.73
CA HIS A 87 -22.80 -5.33 23.46
C HIS A 87 -24.03 -6.26 23.59
N TYR A 88 -24.02 -7.46 23.01
CA TYR A 88 -25.17 -8.38 23.02
C TYR A 88 -25.01 -9.63 23.90
N HIS A 89 -23.89 -9.79 24.61
CA HIS A 89 -23.62 -11.00 25.41
C HIS A 89 -23.77 -10.86 26.94
N LEU A 90 -24.23 -9.71 27.45
CA LEU A 90 -24.41 -9.47 28.89
C LEU A 90 -25.87 -9.30 29.33
N ALA A 91 -26.85 -9.69 28.50
CA ALA A 91 -28.28 -9.56 28.81
C ALA A 91 -29.06 -10.87 28.62
N ALA A 92 -28.49 -12.00 29.05
CA ALA A 92 -29.18 -13.29 29.17
C ALA A 92 -28.99 -13.84 30.58
#